data_AF-A0A7K1LT82-F1
#
_entry.id   AF-A0A7K1LT82-F1
#
_cell.length_a   1.000
_cell.length_b   1.000
_cell.length_c   1.000
_cell.angle_alpha   90.00
_cell.angle_beta   90.00
_cell.angle_gamma   90.00
#
_symmetry.space_group_name_H-M   'P 1'
#
loop_
_entity.id
_entity.type
_entity.pdbx_description
1 polymer ?
#
loop_
_entity_poly.entity_id
_entity_poly.type
_entity_poly.pdbx_seq_one_letter_code
_entity_poly.pdbx_strand_id
1 'polypeptide(L)'
;EAAAVADYLCPNQLELDSFCDRQPDSLADCVEMARSLLARGPRAILVKHLNYPGKAGDTFEMLLVAADQVWHLQRPLLAFPRQPVGVGDLASGLFLSRLLLGDDLRNAFEFAGAAVHEVLLETQACGSYELELVRAQDRIAHPRLKFEAR
;
A
#
# COMPACT_ATOMS: atom_id res chain seq x y z
N GLU A 1 18.46 -11.30 1.03
CA GLU A 1 18.04 -12.48 1.82
C GLU A 1 16.54 -12.52 2.05
N ALA A 2 15.90 -11.46 2.55
CA ALA A 2 14.44 -11.43 2.82
C ALA A 2 13.53 -11.77 1.62
N ALA A 3 13.80 -11.23 0.43
CA ALA A 3 12.96 -11.47 -0.75
C ALA A 3 12.88 -12.96 -1.16
N ALA A 4 13.92 -13.75 -0.90
CA ALA A 4 13.96 -15.16 -1.32
C ALA A 4 13.13 -16.10 -0.43
N VAL A 5 12.71 -15.64 0.74
CA VAL A 5 11.98 -16.44 1.74
C VAL A 5 10.59 -15.89 2.05
N ALA A 6 10.17 -14.84 1.35
CA ALA A 6 8.88 -14.20 1.54
C ALA A 6 7.88 -14.64 0.47
N ASP A 7 6.66 -15.00 0.87
CA ASP A 7 5.53 -15.21 -0.06
C ASP A 7 4.92 -13.88 -0.53
N TYR A 8 4.93 -12.88 0.34
CA TYR A 8 4.41 -11.54 0.08
C TYR A 8 5.42 -10.52 0.59
N LEU A 9 5.70 -9.49 -0.21
CA LEU A 9 6.59 -8.41 0.20
C LEU A 9 5.86 -7.08 0.04
N CYS A 10 5.92 -6.24 1.06
CA CYS A 10 5.19 -4.97 1.08
C CYS A 10 6.14 -3.75 1.16
N PRO A 11 7.04 -3.52 0.18
CA PRO A 11 8.00 -2.42 0.27
C PRO A 11 7.32 -1.06 0.10
N ASN A 12 7.86 0.01 0.70
CA ASN A 12 7.60 1.37 0.22
C ASN A 12 8.55 1.69 -0.96
N GLN A 13 8.47 2.88 -1.56
CA GLN A 13 9.37 3.23 -2.65
C GLN A 13 10.86 3.15 -2.28
N LEU A 14 11.28 3.73 -1.15
CA LEU A 14 12.70 3.72 -0.74
C LEU A 14 13.24 2.30 -0.54
N GLU A 15 12.41 1.41 0.01
CA GLU A 15 12.73 -0.01 0.17
C GLU A 15 12.79 -0.71 -1.19
N LEU A 16 11.85 -0.42 -2.11
CA LEU A 16 11.86 -0.96 -3.48
C LEU A 16 13.12 -0.52 -4.23
N ASP A 17 13.51 0.75 -4.10
CA ASP A 17 14.74 1.31 -4.68
C ASP A 17 15.97 0.56 -4.14
N SER A 18 16.02 0.37 -2.82
CA SER A 18 17.11 -0.36 -2.16
C SER A 18 17.20 -1.83 -2.61
N PHE A 19 16.05 -2.46 -2.84
CA PHE A 19 15.96 -3.84 -3.31
C PHE A 19 16.44 -4.03 -4.75
N CYS A 20 16.27 -3.00 -5.59
CA CYS A 20 16.57 -3.01 -7.01
C CYS A 20 17.87 -2.26 -7.37
N ASP A 21 18.50 -1.61 -6.39
CA ASP A 21 19.69 -0.76 -6.56
C ASP A 21 19.52 0.33 -7.64
N ARG A 22 18.32 0.90 -7.73
CA ARG A 22 17.98 2.00 -8.66
C ARG A 22 16.75 2.75 -8.21
N GLN A 23 16.54 3.95 -8.76
CA GLN A 23 15.29 4.72 -8.60
C GLN A 23 14.41 4.58 -9.85
N PRO A 24 13.08 4.70 -9.73
CA PRO A 24 12.18 4.72 -10.87
C PRO A 24 12.14 6.09 -11.55
N ASP A 25 12.03 6.10 -12.87
CA ASP A 25 11.70 7.32 -13.62
C ASP A 25 10.20 7.45 -13.95
N SER A 26 9.40 6.41 -13.67
CA SER A 26 7.99 6.34 -14.02
C SER A 26 7.22 5.31 -13.19
N LEU A 27 5.88 5.28 -13.33
CA LEU A 27 5.07 4.17 -12.80
C LEU A 27 5.44 2.83 -13.43
N ALA A 28 5.74 2.81 -14.73
CA ALA A 28 6.13 1.59 -15.44
C ALA A 28 7.45 1.03 -14.87
N ASP A 29 8.38 1.91 -14.51
CA ASP A 29 9.61 1.52 -13.81
C ASP A 29 9.32 0.84 -12.47
N CYS A 30 8.39 1.39 -11.68
CA CYS A 30 7.98 0.78 -10.42
C CYS A 30 7.39 -0.62 -10.63
N VAL A 31 6.62 -0.83 -11.70
CA VAL A 31 6.09 -2.15 -12.08
C VAL A 31 7.23 -3.12 -12.40
N GLU A 32 8.18 -2.73 -13.23
CA GLU A 32 9.31 -3.58 -13.60
C GLU A 32 10.23 -3.88 -12.40
N MET A 33 10.45 -2.91 -11.52
CA MET A 33 11.16 -3.11 -10.26
C MET A 33 10.46 -4.15 -9.38
N ALA A 34 9.15 -4.03 -9.18
CA ALA A 34 8.36 -5.02 -8.44
C ALA A 34 8.38 -6.40 -9.11
N ARG A 35 8.31 -6.49 -10.45
CA ARG A 35 8.45 -7.76 -11.18
C ARG A 35 9.81 -8.42 -10.98
N SER A 36 10.88 -7.63 -10.93
CA SER A 36 12.22 -8.15 -10.62
C SER A 36 12.28 -8.81 -9.23
N LEU A 37 11.47 -8.31 -8.28
CA LEU A 37 11.34 -8.91 -6.96
C LEU A 37 10.52 -10.18 -6.97
N LEU A 38 9.42 -10.27 -7.74
CA LEU A 38 8.67 -11.51 -7.91
C LEU A 38 9.55 -12.66 -8.40
N ALA A 39 10.46 -12.39 -9.34
CA ALA A 39 11.39 -13.38 -9.87
C ALA A 39 12.34 -13.97 -8.80
N ARG A 40 12.41 -13.38 -7.61
CA ARG A 40 13.25 -13.85 -6.49
C ARG A 40 12.50 -14.78 -5.52
N GLY A 41 11.18 -14.91 -5.61
CA GLY A 41 10.41 -15.79 -4.72
C GLY A 41 8.97 -15.36 -4.43
N PRO A 42 8.68 -14.08 -4.10
CA PRO A 42 7.35 -13.68 -3.67
C PRO A 42 6.30 -13.89 -4.75
N ARG A 43 5.09 -14.24 -4.31
CA ARG A 43 3.91 -14.42 -5.15
C ARG A 43 3.23 -13.10 -5.49
N ALA A 44 3.38 -12.10 -4.62
CA ALA A 44 2.94 -10.73 -4.88
C ALA A 44 3.83 -9.70 -4.17
N ILE A 45 3.98 -8.52 -4.79
CA ILE A 45 4.65 -7.35 -4.26
C ILE A 45 3.64 -6.22 -4.10
N LEU A 46 3.42 -5.76 -2.86
CA LEU A 46 2.60 -4.60 -2.53
C LEU A 46 3.51 -3.39 -2.29
N VAL A 47 3.68 -2.53 -3.29
CA VAL A 47 4.36 -1.24 -3.07
C VAL A 47 3.40 -0.32 -2.31
N LYS A 48 3.60 -0.23 -1.00
CA LYS A 48 2.66 0.40 -0.04
C LYS A 48 2.58 1.92 -0.15
N HIS A 49 3.57 2.54 -0.80
CA HIS A 49 3.58 3.97 -1.13
C HIS A 49 4.52 4.19 -2.30
N LEU A 50 3.97 4.55 -3.46
CA LEU A 50 4.73 4.91 -4.66
C LEU A 50 5.26 6.34 -4.59
N ASN A 51 6.47 6.54 -5.10
CA ASN A 51 7.07 7.86 -5.28
C ASN A 51 7.97 7.85 -6.52
N TYR A 52 7.55 8.50 -7.59
CA TYR A 52 8.29 8.56 -8.85
C TYR A 52 8.07 9.91 -9.54
N PRO A 53 8.96 10.33 -10.46
CA PRO A 53 8.80 11.58 -11.20
C PRO A 53 7.47 11.67 -11.95
N GLY A 54 6.75 12.78 -11.79
CA GLY A 54 5.48 13.03 -12.48
C GLY A 54 4.23 12.48 -11.76
N LYS A 55 4.37 11.81 -10.61
CA LYS A 55 3.24 11.49 -9.73
C LYS A 55 2.50 12.75 -9.27
N ALA A 56 1.17 12.71 -9.26
CA ALA A 56 0.35 13.84 -8.82
C ALA A 56 0.53 14.11 -7.31
N GLY A 57 0.82 15.37 -6.95
CA GLY A 57 1.21 15.75 -5.58
C GLY A 57 0.09 15.65 -4.54
N ASP A 58 -1.17 15.57 -4.98
CA ASP A 58 -2.38 15.45 -4.15
C ASP A 58 -2.90 14.00 -4.05
N THR A 59 -2.17 13.04 -4.60
CA THR A 59 -2.54 11.62 -4.59
C THR A 59 -1.59 10.78 -3.75
N PHE A 60 -2.16 9.79 -3.06
CA PHE A 60 -1.43 8.68 -2.49
C PHE A 60 -1.67 7.45 -3.37
N GLU A 61 -0.58 6.83 -3.80
CA GLU A 61 -0.63 5.74 -4.78
C GLU A 61 0.03 4.49 -4.22
N MET A 62 -0.59 3.35 -4.51
CA MET A 62 -0.12 2.02 -4.15
C MET A 62 -0.10 1.14 -5.39
N LEU A 63 0.79 0.15 -5.42
CA LEU A 63 0.90 -0.81 -6.52
C LEU A 63 0.85 -2.22 -5.97
N LEU A 64 0.06 -3.09 -6.58
CA LEU A 64 0.13 -4.53 -6.36
C LEU A 64 0.57 -5.22 -7.66
N VAL A 65 1.63 -6.01 -7.59
CA VAL A 65 2.16 -6.77 -8.73
C VAL A 65 2.18 -8.25 -8.37
N ALA A 66 1.58 -9.06 -9.23
CA ALA A 66 1.63 -10.52 -9.21
C ALA A 66 2.15 -11.05 -10.56
N ALA A 67 2.16 -12.37 -10.75
CA ALA A 67 2.77 -13.01 -11.92
C ALA A 67 2.28 -12.46 -13.27
N ASP A 68 0.97 -12.34 -13.44
CA ASP A 68 0.30 -11.91 -14.68
C ASP A 68 -0.58 -10.68 -14.50
N GLN A 69 -0.65 -10.14 -13.28
CA GLN A 69 -1.56 -9.07 -12.91
C GLN A 69 -0.82 -7.91 -12.25
N VAL A 70 -1.27 -6.70 -12.56
CA VAL A 70 -0.78 -5.44 -12.00
C VAL A 70 -2.02 -4.62 -11.66
N TRP A 71 -2.05 -4.06 -10.46
CA TRP A 71 -3.12 -3.19 -10.01
C TRP A 71 -2.53 -1.92 -9.41
N HIS A 72 -3.00 -0.78 -9.91
CA HIS A 72 -2.66 0.53 -9.40
C HIS A 72 -3.87 1.14 -8.69
N LEU A 73 -3.69 1.53 -7.42
CA LEU A 73 -4.74 2.16 -6.63
C LEU A 73 -4.30 3.57 -6.23
N GLN A 74 -5.19 4.53 -6.46
CA GLN A 74 -5.00 5.92 -6.07
C GLN A 74 -6.09 6.31 -5.06
N ARG A 75 -5.70 7.07 -4.05
CA ARG A 75 -6.60 7.70 -3.08
C ARG A 75 -6.10 9.12 -2.76
N PRO A 76 -6.95 10.02 -2.24
CA PRO A 76 -6.49 11.35 -1.85
C PRO A 76 -5.34 11.30 -0.84
N LEU A 77 -4.34 12.16 -1.03
CA LEU A 77 -3.30 12.39 -0.03
C LEU A 77 -3.85 13.33 1.04
N LEU A 78 -3.89 12.86 2.29
CA LEU A 78 -4.34 13.68 3.40
C LEU A 78 -3.18 14.49 3.98
N ALA A 79 -3.40 15.79 4.15
CA ALA A 79 -2.43 16.69 4.72
C ALA A 79 -2.45 16.60 6.26
N PHE A 80 -1.31 16.25 6.84
CA PHE A 80 -1.07 16.28 8.27
C PHE A 80 0.08 17.26 8.57
N PRO A 81 0.03 18.01 9.69
CA PRO A 81 1.17 18.82 10.14
C PRO A 81 2.44 17.98 10.32
N ARG A 82 2.26 16.73 10.78
CA ARG A 82 3.28 15.69 10.85
C ARG A 82 2.66 14.38 10.41
N GLN A 83 3.31 13.68 9.48
CA GLN A 83 2.80 12.40 8.98
C GLN A 83 2.74 11.35 10.10
N PRO A 84 1.58 10.70 10.34
CA PRO A 84 1.44 9.64 11.34
C PRO A 84 2.38 8.47 11.06
N VAL A 85 2.89 7.85 12.12
CA VAL A 85 3.70 6.63 12.04
C VAL A 85 2.78 5.40 12.01
N GLY A 86 3.23 4.28 11.44
CA GLY A 86 2.50 3.02 11.44
C GLY A 86 1.52 2.81 10.28
N VAL A 87 1.38 3.78 9.36
CA VAL A 87 0.48 3.66 8.20
C VAL A 87 0.86 2.48 7.30
N GLY A 88 2.16 2.26 7.09
CA GLY A 88 2.66 1.14 6.31
C GLY A 88 2.46 -0.22 6.99
N ASP A 89 2.55 -0.26 8.31
CA ASP A 89 2.32 -1.46 9.11
C ASP A 89 0.84 -1.84 9.07
N LEU A 90 -0.05 -0.85 9.22
CA LEU A 90 -1.48 -1.02 9.07
C LEU A 90 -1.84 -1.54 7.67
N ALA A 91 -1.29 -0.94 6.61
CA ALA A 91 -1.55 -1.36 5.23
C ALA A 91 -1.15 -2.82 5.00
N SER A 92 0.05 -3.20 5.44
CA SER A 92 0.59 -4.56 5.29
C SER A 92 -0.21 -5.58 6.09
N GLY A 93 -0.56 -5.25 7.34
CA GLY A 93 -1.36 -6.10 8.22
C GLY A 93 -2.77 -6.32 7.71
N LEU A 94 -3.44 -5.27 7.22
CA LEU A 94 -4.77 -5.38 6.65
C LEU A 94 -4.78 -6.20 5.36
N PHE A 95 -3.83 -5.94 4.46
CA PHE A 95 -3.69 -6.73 3.23
C PHE A 95 -3.53 -8.22 3.53
N LEU A 96 -2.60 -8.59 4.42
CA LEU A 96 -2.39 -9.98 4.83
C LEU A 96 -3.65 -10.58 5.49
N SER A 97 -4.32 -9.81 6.36
CA SER A 97 -5.52 -10.29 7.05
C SER A 97 -6.64 -10.66 6.06
N ARG A 98 -6.83 -9.88 4.99
CA ARG A 98 -7.84 -10.15 3.97
C ARG A 98 -7.50 -11.40 3.15
N LEU A 99 -6.23 -11.58 2.80
CA LEU A 99 -5.78 -12.81 2.14
C LEU A 99 -6.04 -14.05 3.02
N LEU A 100 -5.76 -13.96 4.32
CA LEU A 100 -6.02 -15.05 5.27
C LEU A 100 -7.52 -15.35 5.46
N LEU A 101 -8.38 -14.34 5.24
CA LEU A 101 -9.84 -14.48 5.26
C LEU A 101 -10.41 -15.00 3.92
N GLY A 102 -9.57 -15.20 2.90
CA GLY A 102 -9.96 -15.80 1.62
C GLY A 102 -10.27 -14.81 0.50
N ASP A 103 -9.99 -13.52 0.68
CA ASP A 103 -10.07 -12.55 -0.42
C ASP A 103 -9.01 -12.85 -1.49
N ASP A 104 -9.34 -12.55 -2.74
CA ASP A 104 -8.33 -12.47 -3.79
C ASP A 104 -7.42 -11.24 -3.61
N LEU A 105 -6.32 -11.22 -4.36
CA LEU A 105 -5.28 -10.19 -4.31
C LEU A 105 -5.84 -8.77 -4.51
N ARG A 106 -6.73 -8.58 -5.50
CA ARG A 106 -7.28 -7.28 -5.82
C ARG A 106 -8.20 -6.79 -4.70
N ASN A 107 -9.11 -7.65 -4.23
CA ASN A 107 -10.04 -7.33 -3.16
C ASN A 107 -9.31 -7.02 -1.85
N ALA A 108 -8.29 -7.79 -1.49
CA ALA A 108 -7.46 -7.53 -0.32
C ALA A 108 -6.73 -6.17 -0.42
N PHE A 109 -6.26 -5.82 -1.61
CA PHE A 109 -5.56 -4.56 -1.89
C PHE A 109 -6.47 -3.34 -1.83
N GLU A 110 -7.63 -3.41 -2.50
CA GLU A 110 -8.65 -2.35 -2.47
C GLU A 110 -9.16 -2.14 -1.04
N PHE A 111 -9.40 -3.24 -0.29
CA PHE A 111 -9.80 -3.17 1.11
C PHE A 111 -8.74 -2.47 1.97
N ALA A 112 -7.47 -2.87 1.86
CA ALA A 112 -6.39 -2.26 2.64
C ALA A 112 -6.26 -0.76 2.34
N GLY A 113 -6.32 -0.37 1.06
CA GLY A 113 -6.30 1.03 0.65
C GLY A 113 -7.45 1.85 1.26
N ALA A 114 -8.67 1.30 1.24
CA ALA A 114 -9.86 1.95 1.79
C ALA A 114 -9.84 2.06 3.32
N ALA A 115 -9.55 0.96 4.02
CA ALA A 115 -9.51 0.91 5.48
C ALA A 115 -8.43 1.84 6.07
N VAL A 116 -7.23 1.85 5.49
CA VAL A 116 -6.16 2.80 5.88
C VAL A 116 -6.62 4.24 5.71
N HIS A 117 -7.32 4.55 4.61
CA HIS A 117 -7.81 5.92 4.38
C HIS A 117 -8.83 6.34 5.43
N GLU A 118 -9.77 5.46 5.81
CA GLU A 118 -10.77 5.75 6.85
C GLU A 118 -10.13 5.99 8.22
N VAL A 119 -9.07 5.25 8.57
CA VAL A 119 -8.27 5.49 9.79
C VAL A 119 -7.62 6.86 9.73
N LEU A 120 -7.02 7.23 8.59
CA LEU A 120 -6.38 8.53 8.43
C LEU A 120 -7.40 9.68 8.49
N LEU A 121 -8.60 9.51 7.93
CA LEU A 121 -9.68 10.50 8.06
C LEU A 121 -10.09 10.70 9.52
N GLU A 122 -10.25 9.63 10.30
CA GLU A 122 -10.55 9.75 11.74
C GLU A 122 -9.38 10.41 12.50
N THR A 123 -8.14 10.05 12.15
CA THR A 123 -6.92 10.63 12.73
C THR A 123 -6.85 12.14 12.48
N GLN A 124 -7.12 12.58 11.24
CA GLN A 124 -7.15 13.98 10.86
C GLN A 124 -8.29 14.73 11.55
N ALA A 125 -9.49 14.14 11.61
CA ALA A 125 -10.66 14.73 12.28
C ALA A 125 -10.43 14.96 13.78
N CYS A 126 -9.64 14.09 14.43
CA CYS A 126 -9.26 14.25 15.84
C CYS A 126 -8.08 15.23 16.03
N GLY A 127 -7.44 15.71 14.96
CA GLY A 127 -6.20 16.49 15.03
C GLY A 127 -5.05 15.71 15.70
N SER A 128 -5.11 14.38 15.64
CA SER A 128 -4.19 13.49 16.34
C SER A 128 -2.93 13.23 15.51
N TYR A 129 -1.81 13.02 16.19
CA TYR A 129 -0.57 12.53 15.56
C TYR A 129 -0.56 10.99 15.48
N GLU A 130 -1.10 10.34 16.50
CA GLU A 130 -1.19 8.88 16.56
C GLU A 130 -2.39 8.38 15.76
N LEU A 131 -2.26 7.21 15.14
CA LEU A 131 -3.36 6.63 14.37
C LEU A 131 -4.55 6.30 15.27
N GLU A 132 -5.73 6.80 14.90
CA GLU A 132 -6.97 6.59 15.64
C GLU A 132 -7.59 5.20 15.35
N LEU A 133 -6.78 4.15 15.50
CA LEU A 133 -7.13 2.76 15.16
C LEU A 133 -8.39 2.27 15.89
N VAL A 134 -8.44 2.48 17.21
CA VAL A 134 -9.55 2.01 18.05
C VAL A 134 -10.83 2.79 17.74
N ARG A 135 -10.73 4.11 17.54
CA ARG A 135 -11.90 4.93 17.17
C ARG A 135 -12.44 4.56 15.79
N ALA A 136 -11.54 4.24 14.86
CA ALA A 136 -11.88 3.88 13.49
C ALA A 136 -12.21 2.38 13.31
N GLN A 137 -12.27 1.56 14.36
CA GLN A 137 -12.34 0.09 14.25
C GLN A 137 -13.49 -0.42 13.36
N ASP A 138 -14.68 0.18 13.47
CA ASP A 138 -15.83 -0.19 12.63
C ASP A 138 -15.59 0.13 11.15
N ARG A 139 -14.87 1.22 10.89
CA ARG A 139 -14.48 1.63 9.53
C ARG A 139 -13.30 0.83 8.99
N ILE A 140 -12.50 0.20 9.85
CA ILE A 140 -11.51 -0.81 9.46
C ILE A 140 -12.24 -2.07 9.01
N ALA A 141 -13.19 -2.58 9.82
CA ALA A 141 -13.94 -3.80 9.51
C ALA A 141 -14.88 -3.62 8.29
N HIS A 142 -15.48 -2.44 8.17
CA HIS A 142 -16.45 -2.09 7.14
C HIS A 142 -16.14 -0.70 6.54
N PRO A 143 -15.09 -0.58 5.69
CA PRO A 143 -14.77 0.68 5.02
C PRO A 143 -15.96 1.16 4.18
N ARG A 144 -16.33 2.44 4.32
CA ARG A 144 -17.48 3.01 3.59
C ARG A 144 -17.05 3.57 2.25
N LEU A 145 -15.81 4.05 2.18
CA LEU A 145 -15.16 4.48 0.95
C LEU A 145 -14.66 3.26 0.16
N LYS A 146 -14.62 3.40 -1.16
CA LYS A 146 -14.04 2.42 -2.07
C LYS A 146 -13.07 3.12 -3.01
N PHE A 147 -11.92 2.52 -3.22
CA PHE A 147 -10.94 2.94 -4.21
C PHE A 147 -10.71 1.75 -5.13
N GLU A 148 -11.11 1.89 -6.39
CA GLU A 148 -10.96 0.83 -7.37
C GLU A 148 -9.52 0.78 -7.86
N ALA A 149 -8.94 -0.40 -7.87
CA ALA A 149 -7.64 -0.64 -8.45
C ALA A 149 -7.78 -0.90 -9.96
N ARG A 150 -6.92 -0.27 -10.77
CA ARG A 150 -6.94 -0.34 -12.23
C ARG A 150 -5.76 -1.13 -12.78
#